data_AF-A0A8I0SMY8-F1
#
_entry.id   AF-A0A8I0SMY8-F1
#
_cell.length_a   1.000
_cell.length_b   1.000
_cell.length_c   1.000
_cell.angle_alpha   90.00
_cell.angle_beta   90.00
_cell.angle_gamma   90.00
#
_symmetry.space_group_name_H-M   'P 1'
#
loop_
_entity.id
_entity.type
_entity.pdbx_description
1 polymer ?
#
loop_
_entity_poly.entity_id
_entity_poly.type
_entity_poly.pdbx_seq_one_letter_code
_entity_poly.pdbx_strand_id
1 'polypeptide(L)'
;MRGKEEAHDYRYFPEPDLPPLVIHQDRIDAMAQQLPELPDAKAQRFSSELGLSEYDAGVLTASREMAIYFEETVHLGAHPKTAANWITVELLGRLNREGLDIDQSRVSPNHMGRLINLIQNNEISGKIAKQVFDVMFETGDDPETIVQKRGLKQVSDTGAIEAVVDKILADNPLQVQQYREGKTKVIGFLVGQIMKATQGKANPAAVNAILQDRLSG
;
A
#
# COMPACT_ATOMS: atom_id res chain seq x y z
N MET A 1 37.76 -14.63 -30.49
CA MET A 1 37.63 -14.78 -29.03
C MET A 1 38.95 -15.33 -28.50
N ARG A 2 39.49 -14.76 -27.42
CA ARG A 2 40.76 -15.20 -26.80
C ARG A 2 40.49 -16.48 -25.98
N GLY A 3 41.21 -17.56 -26.26
CA GLY A 3 41.14 -18.81 -25.50
C GLY A 3 41.63 -18.60 -24.08
N LYS A 4 40.78 -18.94 -23.09
CA LYS A 4 41.10 -18.91 -21.66
C LYS A 4 41.69 -20.26 -21.24
N GLU A 5 42.87 -20.62 -21.74
CA GLU A 5 43.50 -21.91 -21.39
C GLU A 5 44.77 -21.79 -20.53
N GLU A 6 45.26 -20.58 -20.23
CA GLU A 6 46.40 -20.40 -19.33
C GLU A 6 46.12 -19.29 -18.30
N ALA A 7 46.36 -19.59 -17.02
CA ALA A 7 46.32 -18.59 -15.96
C ALA A 7 47.43 -17.56 -16.23
N HIS A 8 47.04 -16.31 -16.50
CA HIS A 8 48.00 -15.25 -16.78
C HIS A 8 48.84 -14.95 -15.53
N ASP A 9 50.16 -15.06 -15.67
CA ASP A 9 51.09 -14.62 -14.64
C ASP A 9 51.17 -13.09 -14.64
N TYR A 10 50.39 -12.47 -13.76
CA TYR A 10 50.37 -11.02 -13.54
C TYR A 10 51.60 -10.52 -12.76
N ARG A 11 52.49 -11.41 -12.30
CA ARG A 11 53.72 -11.08 -11.56
C ARG A 11 53.45 -10.11 -10.41
N TYR A 12 52.49 -10.43 -9.54
CA TYR A 12 52.18 -9.61 -8.36
C TYR A 12 53.40 -9.51 -7.44
N PHE A 13 53.77 -8.29 -7.05
CA PHE A 13 54.74 -7.98 -6.00
C PHE A 13 54.21 -6.82 -5.15
N PRO A 14 54.65 -6.65 -3.89
CA PRO A 14 54.24 -5.53 -3.06
C PRO A 14 54.63 -4.21 -3.71
N GLU A 15 53.68 -3.28 -3.83
CA GLU A 15 53.91 -1.95 -4.38
C GLU A 15 54.92 -1.19 -3.50
N PRO A 16 56.16 -0.94 -3.97
CA PRO A 16 57.18 -0.29 -3.15
C PRO A 16 56.90 1.19 -2.91
N ASP A 17 56.13 1.85 -3.77
CA ASP A 17 55.85 3.28 -3.68
C ASP A 17 54.74 3.60 -2.65
N LEU A 18 53.95 2.60 -2.24
CA LEU A 18 52.87 2.76 -1.27
C LEU A 18 53.24 2.12 0.08
N PRO A 19 53.35 2.89 1.17
CA PRO A 19 53.54 2.30 2.48
C PRO A 19 52.31 1.46 2.88
N PRO A 20 52.48 0.42 3.73
CA PRO A 20 51.36 -0.38 4.21
C PRO A 20 50.28 0.49 4.87
N LEU A 21 49.04 0.34 4.43
CA LEU A 21 47.90 1.01 5.04
C LEU A 21 47.54 0.33 6.37
N VAL A 22 47.78 1.03 7.48
CA VAL A 22 47.34 0.59 8.81
C VAL A 22 46.03 1.29 9.15
N ILE A 23 44.96 0.51 9.33
CA ILE A 23 43.66 1.02 9.77
C ILE A 23 43.51 0.72 11.27
N HIS A 24 43.48 1.77 12.09
CA HIS A 24 43.34 1.63 13.54
C HIS A 24 41.92 1.23 13.93
N GLN A 25 41.80 0.52 15.07
CA GLN A 25 40.52 -0.02 15.55
C GLN A 25 39.50 1.08 15.87
N ASP A 26 39.94 2.20 16.43
CA ASP A 26 39.10 3.38 16.70
C ASP A 26 38.41 3.91 15.44
N ARG A 27 39.13 3.92 14.31
CA ARG A 27 38.57 4.30 13.01
C ARG A 27 37.56 3.26 12.50
N ILE A 28 37.83 1.97 12.70
CA ILE A 28 36.88 0.89 12.35
C ILE A 28 35.59 1.05 13.15
N ASP A 29 35.71 1.25 14.46
CA ASP A 29 34.57 1.38 15.37
C ASP A 29 33.73 2.62 15.03
N ALA A 30 34.39 3.75 14.72
CA ALA A 30 33.72 4.97 14.27
C ALA A 30 32.96 4.77 12.95
N MET A 31 33.53 4.03 11.99
CA MET A 31 32.86 3.72 10.72
C MET A 31 31.70 2.74 10.91
N ALA A 32 31.85 1.75 11.80
CA ALA A 32 30.80 0.79 12.11
C ALA A 32 29.55 1.47 12.70
N GLN A 33 29.73 2.51 13.52
CA GLN A 33 28.62 3.29 14.09
C GLN A 33 27.87 4.14 13.05
N GLN A 34 28.47 4.41 11.89
CA GLN A 34 27.85 5.18 10.81
C GLN A 34 27.09 4.29 9.81
N LEU A 35 27.25 2.97 9.89
CA LEU A 35 26.58 2.06 8.99
C LEU A 35 25.06 2.11 9.24
N PRO A 36 24.26 2.31 8.18
CA PRO A 36 22.81 2.25 8.31
C PRO A 36 22.36 0.82 8.62
N GLU A 37 21.11 0.69 9.08
CA GLU A 37 20.46 -0.60 9.21
C GLU A 37 20.49 -1.36 7.87
N LEU A 38 21.05 -2.57 7.88
CA LEU A 38 21.13 -3.42 6.70
C LEU A 38 19.72 -3.93 6.30
N PRO A 39 19.49 -4.25 5.01
CA PRO A 39 18.19 -4.70 4.52
C PRO A 39 17.60 -5.88 5.30
N ASP A 40 18.41 -6.90 5.61
CA ASP A 40 17.94 -8.10 6.32
C ASP A 40 17.47 -7.78 7.75
N ALA A 41 18.24 -6.95 8.47
CA ALA A 41 17.88 -6.50 9.81
C ALA A 41 16.60 -5.66 9.77
N LYS A 42 16.48 -4.78 8.76
CA LYS A 42 15.29 -3.96 8.56
C LYS A 42 14.05 -4.80 8.24
N ALA A 43 14.19 -5.82 7.38
CA ALA A 43 13.09 -6.73 7.02
C ALA A 43 12.61 -7.53 8.25
N GLN A 44 13.55 -7.98 9.07
CA GLN A 44 13.24 -8.65 10.33
C GLN A 44 12.48 -7.70 11.26
N ARG A 45 12.93 -6.45 11.41
CA ARG A 45 12.25 -5.42 12.21
C ARG A 45 10.85 -5.11 11.72
N PHE A 46 10.67 -4.94 10.41
CA PHE A 46 9.35 -4.73 9.81
C PHE A 46 8.39 -5.90 10.09
N SER A 47 8.91 -7.12 10.15
CA SER A 47 8.10 -8.30 10.49
C SER A 47 7.77 -8.37 11.98
N SER A 48 8.75 -8.18 12.86
CA SER A 48 8.59 -8.34 14.31
C SER A 48 7.87 -7.17 14.98
N GLU A 49 8.17 -5.93 14.59
CA GLU A 49 7.65 -4.71 15.23
C GLU A 49 6.39 -4.18 14.53
N LEU A 50 6.31 -4.31 13.21
CA LEU A 50 5.19 -3.76 12.42
C LEU A 50 4.18 -4.84 11.98
N GLY A 51 4.44 -6.11 12.29
CA GLY A 51 3.54 -7.22 11.99
C GLY A 51 3.34 -7.47 10.49
N LEU A 52 4.33 -7.11 9.67
CA LEU A 52 4.31 -7.39 8.24
C LEU A 52 4.65 -8.85 7.95
N SER A 53 4.18 -9.35 6.81
CA SER A 53 4.61 -10.66 6.32
C SER A 53 6.07 -10.59 5.86
N GLU A 54 6.79 -11.72 5.91
CA GLU A 54 8.17 -11.80 5.40
C GLU A 54 8.26 -11.34 3.93
N TYR A 55 7.22 -11.64 3.15
CA TYR A 55 7.12 -11.21 1.76
C TYR A 55 7.03 -9.68 1.65
N ASP A 56 6.10 -9.05 2.36
CA ASP A 56 5.93 -7.59 2.32
C ASP A 56 7.17 -6.88 2.84
N ALA A 57 7.76 -7.38 3.94
CA ALA A 57 8.99 -6.85 4.48
C ALA A 57 10.13 -6.92 3.46
N GLY A 58 10.32 -8.08 2.81
CA GLY A 58 11.35 -8.27 1.79
C GLY A 58 11.18 -7.35 0.57
N VAL A 59 9.94 -7.10 0.13
CA VAL A 59 9.67 -6.15 -0.97
C VAL A 59 9.98 -4.71 -0.53
N LEU A 60 9.55 -4.31 0.66
CA LEU A 60 9.74 -2.93 1.15
C LEU A 60 11.21 -2.62 1.46
N THR A 61 12.03 -3.63 1.73
CA THR A 61 13.48 -3.47 1.97
C THR A 61 14.34 -3.80 0.75
N ALA A 62 13.74 -4.04 -0.42
CA ALA A 62 14.48 -4.37 -1.64
C ALA A 62 15.39 -3.24 -2.14
N SER A 63 15.04 -1.98 -1.84
CA SER A 63 15.88 -0.81 -2.03
C SER A 63 15.82 0.12 -0.82
N ARG A 64 16.85 0.95 -0.66
CA ARG A 64 16.94 1.91 0.45
C ARG A 64 15.82 2.95 0.35
N GLU A 65 15.55 3.42 -0.85
CA GLU A 65 14.57 4.45 -1.17
C GLU A 65 13.15 3.95 -0.86
N MET A 66 12.85 2.69 -1.19
CA MET A 66 11.56 2.06 -0.87
C MET A 66 11.36 1.93 0.64
N ALA A 67 12.40 1.51 1.35
CA ALA A 67 12.35 1.37 2.80
C ALA A 67 12.11 2.71 3.49
N ILE A 68 12.82 3.76 3.06
CA ILE A 68 12.63 5.13 3.58
C ILE A 68 11.22 5.63 3.28
N TYR A 69 10.72 5.46 2.05
CA TYR A 69 9.37 5.87 1.66
C TYR A 69 8.30 5.25 2.57
N PHE A 70 8.42 3.95 2.84
CA PHE A 70 7.52 3.23 3.73
C PHE A 70 7.60 3.73 5.18
N GLU A 71 8.81 3.86 5.73
CA GLU A 71 9.00 4.32 7.10
C GLU A 71 8.45 5.74 7.30
N GLU A 72 8.69 6.65 6.35
CA GLU A 72 8.14 8.00 6.39
C GLU A 72 6.60 7.98 6.32
N THR A 73 6.02 7.11 5.49
CA THR A 73 4.56 6.94 5.40
C THR A 73 3.98 6.48 6.74
N VAL A 74 4.61 5.49 7.40
CA VAL A 74 4.19 4.99 8.71
C VAL A 74 4.41 6.03 9.82
N HIS A 75 5.50 6.78 9.78
CA HIS A 75 5.80 7.83 10.76
C HIS A 75 4.73 8.94 10.77
N LEU A 76 4.03 9.14 9.65
CA LEU A 76 2.93 10.09 9.51
C LEU A 76 1.56 9.53 10.00
N GLY A 77 1.57 8.40 10.69
CA GLY A 77 0.39 7.81 11.34
C GLY A 77 -0.35 6.76 10.53
N ALA A 78 0.12 6.44 9.32
CA ALA A 78 -0.49 5.40 8.50
C ALA A 78 -0.31 4.02 9.14
N HIS A 79 -1.37 3.22 9.20
CA HIS A 79 -1.28 1.86 9.73
C HIS A 79 -0.29 1.01 8.89
N PRO A 80 0.73 0.37 9.50
CA PRO A 80 1.84 -0.27 8.77
C PRO A 80 1.39 -1.29 7.72
N LYS A 81 0.47 -2.19 8.06
CA LYS A 81 -0.04 -3.20 7.12
C LYS A 81 -0.81 -2.58 5.95
N THR A 82 -1.50 -1.48 6.20
CA THR A 82 -2.26 -0.78 5.16
C THR A 82 -1.29 -0.04 4.25
N ALA A 83 -0.29 0.64 4.82
CA ALA A 83 0.78 1.29 4.07
C ALA A 83 1.56 0.29 3.20
N ALA A 84 1.94 -0.86 3.76
CA ALA A 84 2.62 -1.93 3.03
C ALA A 84 1.81 -2.34 1.80
N ASN A 85 0.52 -2.68 1.97
CA ASN A 85 -0.35 -3.08 0.87
C ASN A 85 -0.50 -1.99 -0.21
N TRP A 86 -0.67 -0.73 0.19
CA TRP A 86 -0.80 0.37 -0.77
C TRP A 86 0.50 0.63 -1.53
N ILE A 87 1.64 0.55 -0.86
CA ILE A 87 2.94 0.77 -1.48
C ILE A 87 3.30 -0.39 -2.42
N THR A 88 3.16 -1.65 -1.97
CA THR A 88 3.57 -2.82 -2.76
C THR A 88 2.62 -3.14 -3.91
N VAL A 89 1.31 -2.90 -3.75
CA VAL A 89 0.32 -3.24 -4.79
C VAL A 89 -0.01 -2.05 -5.67
N GLU A 90 -0.40 -0.92 -5.08
CA GLU A 90 -0.98 0.20 -5.83
C GLU A 90 0.10 1.14 -6.37
N LEU A 91 1.05 1.58 -5.53
CA LEU A 91 2.11 2.49 -5.94
C LEU A 91 3.14 1.79 -6.84
N LEU A 92 3.76 0.71 -6.36
CA LEU A 92 4.75 -0.05 -7.11
C LEU A 92 4.16 -0.60 -8.42
N GLY A 93 2.89 -1.01 -8.40
CA GLY A 93 2.18 -1.44 -9.60
C GLY A 93 2.00 -0.36 -10.67
N ARG A 94 1.92 0.93 -10.30
CA ARG A 94 1.85 2.06 -11.25
C ARG A 94 3.24 2.51 -11.69
N LEU A 95 4.19 2.60 -10.75
CA LEU A 95 5.58 2.90 -11.05
C LEU A 95 6.18 1.92 -12.07
N ASN A 96 5.97 0.61 -11.86
CA ASN A 96 6.43 -0.41 -12.81
C ASN A 96 5.79 -0.29 -14.19
N ARG A 97 4.54 0.18 -14.28
CA ARG A 97 3.85 0.40 -15.57
C ARG A 97 4.44 1.59 -16.34
N GLU A 98 4.93 2.60 -15.64
CA GLU A 98 5.57 3.77 -16.24
C GLU A 98 7.10 3.64 -16.34
N GLY A 99 7.68 2.55 -15.81
CA GLY A 99 9.12 2.34 -15.78
C GLY A 99 9.85 3.32 -14.85
N LEU A 100 9.18 3.74 -13.77
CA LEU A 100 9.69 4.68 -12.78
C LEU A 100 10.16 3.97 -11.52
N ASP A 101 11.17 4.53 -10.87
CA ASP A 101 11.58 4.15 -9.53
C ASP A 101 10.79 4.92 -8.46
N ILE A 102 10.87 4.48 -7.20
CA ILE A 102 10.10 5.04 -6.08
C ILE A 102 10.46 6.50 -5.78
N ASP A 103 11.70 6.90 -6.03
CA ASP A 103 12.19 8.28 -5.87
C ASP A 103 11.69 9.23 -6.98
N GLN A 104 11.18 8.67 -8.08
CA GLN A 104 10.55 9.40 -9.19
C GLN A 104 9.02 9.52 -9.02
N SER A 105 8.46 8.91 -7.98
CA SER A 105 7.04 8.99 -7.68
C SER A 105 6.59 10.43 -7.42
N ARG A 106 5.53 10.87 -8.11
CA ARG A 106 4.84 12.14 -7.80
C ARG A 106 4.06 12.08 -6.48
N VAL A 107 3.70 10.88 -6.04
CA VAL A 107 3.04 10.68 -4.76
C VAL A 107 4.10 10.62 -3.68
N SER A 108 4.20 11.67 -2.88
CA SER A 108 5.08 11.71 -1.71
C SER A 108 4.62 10.76 -0.59
N PRO A 109 5.52 10.33 0.31
CA PRO A 109 5.14 9.59 1.52
C PRO A 109 4.07 10.32 2.34
N ASN A 110 4.12 11.66 2.33
CA ASN A 110 3.13 12.48 3.02
C ASN A 110 1.72 12.35 2.44
N HIS A 111 1.60 12.46 1.12
CA HIS A 111 0.31 12.29 0.46
C HIS A 111 -0.19 10.86 0.58
N MET A 112 0.68 9.86 0.52
CA MET A 112 0.32 8.47 0.78
C MET A 112 -0.22 8.28 2.21
N GLY A 113 0.48 8.80 3.20
CA GLY A 113 0.04 8.72 4.60
C GLY A 113 -1.32 9.37 4.84
N ARG A 114 -1.55 10.57 4.26
CA ARG A 114 -2.86 11.25 4.31
C ARG A 114 -3.97 10.45 3.65
N LEU A 115 -3.72 9.87 2.48
CA LEU A 115 -4.70 9.01 1.81
C LEU A 115 -5.10 7.83 2.70
N ILE A 116 -4.11 7.17 3.31
CA ILE A 116 -4.35 6.03 4.20
C ILE A 116 -5.13 6.47 5.45
N ASN A 117 -4.83 7.64 6.02
CA ASN A 117 -5.58 8.19 7.15
C ASN A 117 -7.05 8.45 6.80
N LEU A 118 -7.36 8.97 5.60
CA LEU A 118 -8.75 9.13 5.14
C LEU A 118 -9.51 7.80 5.08
N ILE A 119 -8.82 6.71 4.74
CA ILE A 119 -9.40 5.35 4.75
C ILE A 119 -9.62 4.88 6.19
N GLN A 120 -8.62 5.03 7.06
CA GLN A 120 -8.68 4.62 8.46
C GLN A 120 -9.80 5.34 9.23
N ASN A 121 -10.02 6.62 8.92
CA ASN A 121 -11.08 7.43 9.51
C ASN A 121 -12.47 7.17 8.89
N ASN A 122 -12.58 6.22 7.97
CA ASN A 122 -13.80 5.93 7.20
C ASN A 122 -14.36 7.13 6.41
N GLU A 123 -13.53 8.14 6.10
CA GLU A 123 -13.95 9.30 5.31
C GLU A 123 -14.14 8.95 3.84
N ILE A 124 -13.37 7.98 3.33
CA ILE A 124 -13.47 7.46 1.96
C ILE A 124 -13.47 5.94 1.97
N SER A 125 -14.11 5.31 0.98
CA SER A 125 -14.06 3.86 0.82
C SER A 125 -12.78 3.45 0.11
N GLY A 126 -12.33 2.20 0.25
CA GLY A 126 -11.15 1.70 -0.47
C GLY A 126 -11.28 1.86 -2.00
N LYS A 127 -12.50 1.75 -2.55
CA LYS A 127 -12.76 2.00 -3.97
C LYS A 127 -12.54 3.46 -4.34
N ILE A 128 -13.03 4.39 -3.51
CA ILE A 128 -12.82 5.83 -3.71
C ILE A 128 -11.34 6.17 -3.54
N ALA A 129 -10.65 5.59 -2.56
CA ALA A 129 -9.23 5.80 -2.36
C ALA A 129 -8.42 5.45 -3.61
N LYS A 130 -8.76 4.38 -4.34
CA LYS A 130 -8.09 4.06 -5.61
C LYS A 130 -8.29 5.15 -6.66
N GLN A 131 -9.50 5.70 -6.77
CA GLN A 131 -9.80 6.81 -7.68
C GLN A 131 -9.05 8.09 -7.30
N VAL A 132 -8.94 8.37 -6.00
CA VAL A 132 -8.16 9.50 -5.49
C VAL A 132 -6.68 9.28 -5.78
N PHE A 133 -6.17 8.08 -5.54
CA PHE A 133 -4.79 7.71 -5.80
C PHE A 133 -4.40 7.80 -7.27
N ASP A 134 -5.29 7.42 -8.20
CA ASP A 134 -5.05 7.62 -9.65
C ASP A 134 -4.77 9.09 -9.97
N VAL A 135 -5.58 10.00 -9.41
CA VAL A 135 -5.39 11.44 -9.60
C VAL A 135 -4.12 11.94 -8.93
N MET A 136 -3.83 11.47 -7.71
CA MET A 136 -2.58 11.82 -7.01
C MET A 136 -1.36 11.38 -7.83
N PHE A 137 -1.41 10.20 -8.44
CA PHE A 137 -0.30 9.67 -9.23
C PHE A 137 -0.06 10.49 -10.49
N GLU A 138 -1.13 10.93 -11.17
CA GLU A 138 -1.04 11.79 -12.35
C GLU A 138 -0.57 13.22 -12.01
N THR A 139 -1.10 13.81 -10.94
CA THR A 139 -0.98 15.26 -10.67
C THR A 139 0.02 15.61 -9.57
N GLY A 140 0.27 14.70 -8.63
CA GLY A 140 0.96 14.98 -7.37
C GLY A 140 0.09 15.69 -6.32
N ASP A 141 -1.19 15.93 -6.60
CA ASP A 141 -2.09 16.67 -5.71
C ASP A 141 -2.34 15.96 -4.36
N ASP A 142 -2.70 16.76 -3.37
CA ASP A 142 -3.09 16.29 -2.04
C ASP A 142 -4.43 15.51 -2.05
N PRO A 143 -4.52 14.35 -1.35
CA PRO A 143 -5.71 13.51 -1.37
C PRO A 143 -6.97 14.18 -0.78
N GLU A 144 -6.84 14.99 0.28
CA GLU A 144 -7.98 15.65 0.91
C GLU A 144 -8.59 16.68 -0.05
N THR A 145 -7.72 17.42 -0.75
CA THR A 145 -8.12 18.37 -1.79
C THR A 145 -8.88 17.69 -2.93
N ILE A 146 -8.40 16.53 -3.39
CA ILE A 146 -9.06 15.74 -4.44
C ILE A 146 -10.44 15.27 -3.95
N VAL A 147 -10.52 14.73 -2.73
CA VAL A 147 -11.78 14.25 -2.13
C VAL A 147 -12.81 15.37 -2.01
N GLN A 148 -12.38 16.55 -1.55
CA GLN A 148 -13.27 17.71 -1.41
C GLN A 148 -13.76 18.20 -2.77
N LYS A 149 -12.86 18.45 -3.73
CA LYS A 149 -13.22 18.94 -5.08
C LYS A 149 -14.20 18.02 -5.81
N ARG A 150 -14.07 16.71 -5.60
CA ARG A 150 -14.91 15.69 -6.28
C ARG A 150 -16.11 15.23 -5.44
N GLY A 151 -16.30 15.75 -4.23
CA GLY A 151 -17.41 15.38 -3.35
C GLY A 151 -17.45 13.89 -3.02
N LEU A 152 -16.27 13.31 -2.75
CA LEU A 152 -16.06 11.86 -2.61
C LEU A 152 -16.14 11.35 -1.17
N LYS A 153 -16.51 12.19 -0.20
CA LYS A 153 -16.70 11.73 1.18
C LYS A 153 -17.80 10.67 1.25
N GLN A 154 -17.60 9.68 2.12
CA GLN A 154 -18.60 8.65 2.38
C GLN A 154 -19.87 9.28 2.96
N VAL A 155 -21.01 8.71 2.57
CA VAL A 155 -22.31 9.01 3.18
C VAL A 155 -22.51 7.98 4.29
N SER A 156 -22.62 8.47 5.53
CA SER A 156 -22.90 7.66 6.72
C SER A 156 -24.36 7.73 7.17
N ASP A 157 -25.20 8.50 6.48
CA ASP A 157 -26.64 8.57 6.76
C ASP A 157 -27.31 7.23 6.44
N THR A 158 -27.62 6.49 7.50
CA THR A 158 -28.27 5.18 7.46
C THR A 158 -29.60 5.21 6.72
N GLY A 159 -30.39 6.29 6.82
CA GLY A 159 -31.69 6.38 6.15
C GLY A 159 -31.58 6.39 4.63
N ALA A 160 -30.59 7.11 4.10
CA ALA A 160 -30.33 7.12 2.66
C ALA A 160 -29.80 5.77 2.15
N ILE A 161 -28.97 5.09 2.95
CA ILE A 161 -28.45 3.76 2.61
C ILE A 161 -29.58 2.72 2.64
N GLU A 162 -30.44 2.74 3.65
CA GLU A 162 -31.60 1.84 3.78
C GLU A 162 -32.54 1.96 2.58
N ALA A 163 -32.87 3.18 2.15
CA ALA A 163 -33.72 3.39 0.98
C ALA A 163 -33.11 2.79 -0.31
N VAL A 164 -31.80 2.90 -0.48
CA VAL A 164 -31.10 2.27 -1.63
C VAL A 164 -31.09 0.76 -1.49
N VAL A 165 -30.85 0.22 -0.28
CA VAL A 165 -30.88 -1.23 -0.02
C VAL A 165 -32.25 -1.80 -0.35
N ASP A 166 -33.33 -1.20 0.18
CA ASP A 166 -34.70 -1.66 -0.03
C ASP A 166 -35.06 -1.66 -1.53
N LYS A 167 -34.64 -0.62 -2.26
CA LYS A 167 -34.80 -0.56 -3.71
C LYS A 167 -34.05 -1.68 -4.43
N ILE A 168 -32.78 -1.92 -4.10
CA ILE A 168 -31.98 -2.97 -4.74
C ILE A 168 -32.55 -4.36 -4.44
N LEU A 169 -33.03 -4.60 -3.23
CA LEU A 169 -33.70 -5.86 -2.88
C LEU A 169 -34.99 -6.05 -3.67
N ALA A 170 -35.79 -5.00 -3.84
CA ALA A 170 -37.00 -5.03 -4.67
C ALA A 170 -36.72 -5.27 -6.16
N ASP A 171 -35.64 -4.67 -6.69
CA ASP A 171 -35.21 -4.82 -8.09
C ASP A 171 -34.56 -6.20 -8.37
N ASN A 172 -34.18 -6.96 -7.34
CA ASN A 172 -33.44 -8.23 -7.47
C ASN A 172 -34.10 -9.38 -6.66
N PRO A 173 -35.38 -9.70 -6.88
CA PRO A 173 -36.12 -10.66 -6.05
C PRO A 173 -35.56 -12.09 -6.13
N LEU A 174 -35.01 -12.48 -7.28
CA LEU A 174 -34.41 -13.80 -7.48
C LEU A 174 -33.19 -14.01 -6.56
N GLN A 175 -32.37 -12.98 -6.40
CA GLN A 175 -31.16 -13.00 -5.60
C GLN A 175 -31.50 -13.05 -4.10
N VAL A 176 -32.55 -12.33 -3.69
CA VAL A 176 -33.08 -12.40 -2.32
C VAL A 176 -33.56 -13.82 -1.99
N GLN A 177 -34.31 -14.44 -2.91
CA GLN A 177 -34.76 -15.81 -2.74
C GLN A 177 -33.59 -16.80 -2.65
N GLN A 178 -32.60 -16.70 -3.55
CA GLN A 178 -31.42 -17.55 -3.53
C GLN A 178 -30.63 -17.45 -2.21
N TYR A 179 -30.54 -16.26 -1.64
CA TYR A 179 -29.91 -16.06 -0.34
C TYR A 179 -30.68 -16.78 0.77
N ARG A 180 -32.01 -16.64 0.80
CA ARG A 180 -32.89 -17.34 1.76
C ARG A 180 -32.87 -18.87 1.60
N GLU A 181 -32.60 -19.36 0.40
CA GLU A 181 -32.36 -20.78 0.10
C GLU A 181 -30.96 -21.28 0.51
N GLY A 182 -30.14 -20.43 1.14
CA GLY A 182 -28.82 -20.78 1.67
C GLY A 182 -27.64 -20.49 0.74
N LYS A 183 -27.85 -19.87 -0.44
CA LYS A 183 -26.75 -19.44 -1.33
C LYS A 183 -26.18 -18.10 -0.87
N THR A 184 -25.38 -18.14 0.20
CA THR A 184 -24.79 -16.95 0.84
C THR A 184 -23.90 -16.11 -0.09
N LYS A 185 -23.29 -16.70 -1.14
CA LYS A 185 -22.45 -15.97 -2.11
C LYS A 185 -23.19 -14.85 -2.84
N VAL A 186 -24.52 -14.88 -2.91
CA VAL A 186 -25.34 -13.85 -3.59
C VAL A 186 -25.27 -12.50 -2.86
N ILE A 187 -24.91 -12.47 -1.57
CA ILE A 187 -24.78 -11.23 -0.81
C ILE A 187 -23.72 -10.30 -1.42
N GLY A 188 -22.61 -10.84 -1.93
CA GLY A 188 -21.54 -10.06 -2.56
C GLY A 188 -22.02 -9.36 -3.84
N PHE A 189 -22.94 -9.98 -4.58
CA PHE A 189 -23.58 -9.36 -5.74
C PHE A 189 -24.47 -8.17 -5.31
N LEU A 190 -25.31 -8.35 -4.29
CA LEU A 190 -26.20 -7.30 -3.77
C LEU A 190 -25.39 -6.11 -3.22
N VAL A 191 -24.34 -6.37 -2.44
CA VAL A 191 -23.39 -5.34 -1.98
C VAL A 191 -22.80 -4.60 -3.17
N GLY A 192 -22.38 -5.31 -4.21
CA GLY A 192 -21.86 -4.70 -5.44
C GLY A 192 -22.85 -3.75 -6.12
N GLN A 193 -24.14 -4.12 -6.19
CA GLN A 193 -25.20 -3.28 -6.74
C GLN A 193 -25.44 -2.02 -5.90
N ILE A 194 -25.51 -2.15 -4.58
CA ILE A 194 -25.68 -1.00 -3.67
C ILE A 194 -24.50 -0.05 -3.76
N MET A 195 -23.27 -0.58 -3.77
CA MET A 195 -22.05 0.21 -3.94
C MET A 195 -22.02 0.89 -5.32
N LYS A 196 -22.59 0.30 -6.37
CA LYS A 196 -22.72 0.93 -7.68
C LYS A 196 -23.75 2.06 -7.66
N ALA A 197 -24.92 1.84 -7.08
CA ALA A 197 -26.00 2.83 -6.97
C ALA A 197 -25.57 4.06 -6.15
N THR A 198 -24.76 3.85 -5.11
CA THR A 198 -24.22 4.91 -4.24
C THR A 198 -22.91 5.49 -4.75
N GLN A 199 -22.46 5.12 -5.96
CA GLN A 199 -21.19 5.54 -6.55
C GLN A 199 -19.96 5.27 -5.66
N GLY A 200 -20.04 4.26 -4.80
CA GLY A 200 -18.99 3.87 -3.85
C GLY A 200 -18.93 4.70 -2.58
N LYS A 201 -19.87 5.63 -2.38
CA LYS A 201 -19.93 6.52 -1.22
C LYS A 201 -20.56 5.88 0.02
N ALA A 202 -21.39 4.86 -0.13
CA ALA A 202 -21.92 4.16 1.03
C ALA A 202 -20.82 3.41 1.78
N ASN A 203 -20.89 3.41 3.11
CA ASN A 203 -19.96 2.68 3.94
C ASN A 203 -20.18 1.15 3.76
N PRO A 204 -19.17 0.37 3.34
CA PRO A 204 -19.34 -1.06 3.10
C PRO A 204 -19.76 -1.87 4.34
N ALA A 205 -19.31 -1.48 5.53
CA ALA A 205 -19.69 -2.17 6.76
C ALA A 205 -21.16 -1.92 7.11
N ALA A 206 -21.61 -0.66 7.00
CA ALA A 206 -23.02 -0.29 7.20
C ALA A 206 -23.94 -0.98 6.19
N VAL A 207 -23.55 -1.01 4.90
CA VAL A 207 -24.29 -1.71 3.85
C VAL A 207 -24.43 -3.20 4.14
N ASN A 208 -23.35 -3.87 4.57
CA ASN A 208 -23.40 -5.29 4.93
C ASN A 208 -24.30 -5.55 6.14
N ALA A 209 -24.25 -4.70 7.16
CA ALA A 209 -25.10 -4.81 8.34
C ALA A 209 -26.59 -4.68 7.98
N ILE A 210 -26.97 -3.61 7.25
CA ILE A 210 -28.36 -3.39 6.83
C ILE A 210 -28.87 -4.54 5.95
N LEU A 211 -28.04 -5.01 5.00
CA LEU A 211 -28.40 -6.15 4.15
C LEU A 211 -28.66 -7.42 4.96
N GLN A 212 -27.81 -7.73 5.94
CA GLN A 212 -28.00 -8.90 6.80
C GLN A 212 -29.28 -8.79 7.61
N ASP A 213 -29.60 -7.63 8.17
CA ASP A 213 -30.85 -7.40 8.90
C ASP A 213 -32.08 -7.57 7.98
N ARG A 214 -32.05 -7.03 6.76
CA ARG A 214 -33.17 -7.14 5.81
C ARG A 214 -33.38 -8.55 5.24
N LEU A 215 -32.31 -9.34 5.15
CA LEU A 215 -32.36 -10.69 4.57
C LEU A 215 -32.56 -11.81 5.61
N SER A 216 -32.34 -11.51 6.90
CA SER A 216 -32.57 -12.45 8.01
C SER A 216 -34.02 -12.45 8.51
N GLY A 217 -34.82 -11.45 8.14
CA GLY A 217 -36.29 -11.46 8.22
C GLY A 217 -36.95 -12.07 7.00
#